data_AF-A0A522IIG1-F1
#
_entry.id   AF-A0A522IIG1-F1
#
_cell.length_a   1.000
_cell.length_b   1.000
_cell.length_c   1.000
_cell.angle_alpha   90.00
_cell.angle_beta   90.00
_cell.angle_gamma   90.00
#
_symmetry.space_group_name_H-M   'P 1'
#
loop_
_entity.id
_entity.type
_entity.pdbx_description
1 polymer ?
#
loop_
_entity_poly.entity_id
_entity_poly.type
_entity_poly.pdbx_seq_one_letter_code
_entity_poly.pdbx_strand_id
1 'polypeptide(L)'
;MKSLLLIAAAATLAFSGFAMAAPADDAKTAVEAQSANERAGLPNLAAINRPAAEVTSKVDVNVPRRPSFHEVSPTGTEITEYRDKGKPVEINVHSNFGTRYTMSAPADTSPQVRPNGTPSTRLPSINLRY
;
A
#
# COMPACT_ATOMS: atom_id res chain seq x y z
N MET A 1 -55.65 32.26 18.49
CA MET A 1 -54.93 31.33 19.40
C MET A 1 -55.31 29.91 19.03
N LYS A 2 -54.36 28.95 19.05
CA LYS A 2 -54.46 27.53 18.62
C LYS A 2 -54.46 27.33 17.08
N SER A 3 -53.84 26.31 16.49
CA SER A 3 -53.10 25.15 17.03
C SER A 3 -52.33 24.42 15.91
N LEU A 4 -51.38 23.60 16.35
CA LEU A 4 -50.39 22.77 15.69
C LEU A 4 -50.91 21.53 14.92
N LEU A 5 -50.08 21.11 13.95
CA LEU A 5 -49.69 19.74 13.50
C LEU A 5 -50.53 18.90 12.50
N LEU A 6 -49.81 18.56 11.41
CA LEU A 6 -49.64 17.27 10.70
C LEU A 6 -50.87 16.44 10.26
N ILE A 7 -50.90 16.04 8.97
CA ILE A 7 -50.64 14.66 8.48
C ILE A 7 -50.88 14.60 6.94
N ALA A 8 -50.12 13.71 6.31
CA ALA A 8 -50.00 13.40 4.89
C ALA A 8 -51.29 13.09 4.11
N ALA A 9 -51.27 13.36 2.81
CA ALA A 9 -52.00 12.60 1.80
C ALA A 9 -51.27 12.66 0.45
N ALA A 10 -51.20 11.49 -0.19
CA ALA A 10 -50.43 11.21 -1.39
C ALA A 10 -51.14 11.62 -2.70
N ALA A 11 -50.31 11.69 -3.75
CA ALA A 11 -50.62 11.56 -5.17
C ALA A 11 -51.48 12.64 -5.84
N THR A 12 -50.90 13.34 -6.81
CA THR A 12 -51.24 13.16 -8.24
C THR A 12 -50.31 13.97 -9.15
N LEU A 13 -50.00 13.36 -10.30
CA LEU A 13 -49.14 13.86 -11.36
C LEU A 13 -49.55 15.27 -11.85
N ALA A 14 -48.55 16.14 -12.03
CA ALA A 14 -48.61 17.17 -13.06
C ALA A 14 -47.22 17.35 -13.67
N PHE A 15 -47.08 16.77 -14.87
CA PHE A 15 -45.97 16.91 -15.80
C PHE A 15 -45.58 18.39 -15.98
N SER A 16 -44.37 18.78 -15.59
CA SER A 16 -43.75 20.00 -16.10
C SER A 16 -42.22 19.90 -16.07
N GLY A 17 -41.66 19.62 -17.26
CA GLY A 17 -40.38 20.14 -17.72
C GLY A 17 -39.10 19.75 -16.98
N PHE A 18 -38.65 18.51 -17.14
CA PHE A 18 -37.21 18.21 -17.09
C PHE A 18 -36.70 17.98 -18.51
N ALA A 19 -36.05 19.00 -19.08
CA ALA A 19 -35.21 18.82 -20.26
C ALA A 19 -33.93 18.07 -19.83
N MET A 20 -33.97 16.75 -19.92
CA MET A 20 -32.77 15.92 -19.93
C MET A 20 -32.13 16.04 -21.32
N ALA A 21 -31.02 16.76 -21.42
CA ALA A 21 -30.13 16.70 -22.57
C ALA A 21 -29.57 15.28 -22.66
N ALA A 22 -30.01 14.53 -23.67
CA ALA A 22 -29.56 13.18 -23.94
C ALA A 22 -28.18 13.21 -24.62
N PRO A 23 -27.17 12.46 -24.17
CA PRO A 23 -25.92 12.26 -24.88
C PRO A 23 -26.15 11.18 -25.95
N ALA A 24 -26.70 11.55 -27.10
CA ALA A 24 -27.03 10.58 -28.16
C ALA A 24 -26.31 10.82 -29.50
N ASP A 25 -25.69 11.98 -29.70
CA ASP A 25 -25.00 12.31 -30.97
C ASP A 25 -23.57 11.77 -31.03
N ASP A 26 -22.81 11.80 -29.94
CA ASP A 26 -21.40 11.41 -29.95
C ASP A 26 -21.18 9.93 -30.31
N ALA A 27 -22.11 9.05 -29.94
CA ALA A 27 -22.00 7.62 -30.21
C ALA A 27 -22.19 7.28 -31.70
N LYS A 28 -23.04 8.03 -32.42
CA LYS A 28 -23.28 7.82 -33.86
C LYS A 28 -22.11 8.32 -34.70
N THR A 29 -21.57 9.49 -34.35
CA THR A 29 -20.40 10.08 -35.03
C THR A 29 -19.13 9.23 -34.85
N ALA A 30 -18.96 8.61 -33.67
CA ALA A 30 -17.84 7.71 -33.42
C ALA A 30 -17.89 6.43 -34.28
N VAL A 31 -19.08 5.85 -34.48
CA VAL A 31 -19.29 4.64 -35.30
C VAL A 31 -19.09 4.94 -36.80
N GLU A 32 -19.53 6.10 -37.26
CA GLU A 32 -19.31 6.54 -38.65
C GLU A 32 -17.82 6.83 -38.92
N ALA A 33 -17.12 7.45 -37.98
CA ALA A 33 -15.66 7.64 -38.07
C ALA A 33 -14.88 6.32 -38.02
N GLN A 34 -15.36 5.31 -37.28
CA GLN A 34 -14.76 3.97 -37.25
C GLN A 34 -14.86 3.28 -38.63
N SER A 35 -16.02 3.30 -39.26
CA SER A 35 -16.24 2.70 -40.60
C SER A 35 -15.49 3.42 -41.72
N ALA A 36 -15.29 4.74 -41.61
CA ALA A 36 -14.44 5.52 -42.53
C ALA A 36 -12.96 5.11 -42.46
N ASN A 37 -12.44 4.82 -41.24
CA ASN A 37 -11.07 4.38 -41.05
C ASN A 37 -10.82 2.96 -41.59
N GLU A 38 -11.79 2.06 -41.44
CA GLU A 38 -11.74 0.70 -42.01
C GLU A 38 -11.69 0.72 -43.54
N ARG A 39 -12.47 1.61 -44.18
CA ARG A 39 -12.47 1.79 -45.64
C ARG A 39 -11.17 2.38 -46.18
N ALA A 40 -10.44 3.14 -45.37
CA ALA A 40 -9.15 3.72 -45.70
C ALA A 40 -7.96 2.78 -45.42
N GLY A 41 -8.21 1.57 -44.90
CA GLY A 41 -7.16 0.60 -44.55
C GLY A 41 -6.34 1.01 -43.32
N LEU A 42 -6.81 1.99 -42.54
CA LEU A 42 -6.19 2.36 -41.29
C LEU A 42 -6.58 1.35 -40.19
N PRO A 43 -5.70 1.12 -39.19
CA PRO A 43 -5.98 0.18 -38.10
C PRO A 43 -7.14 0.68 -37.24
N ASN A 44 -8.01 -0.25 -36.81
CA ASN A 44 -9.22 0.06 -36.03
C ASN A 44 -8.85 0.67 -34.66
N LEU A 45 -9.27 1.91 -34.44
CA LEU A 45 -8.99 2.71 -33.23
C LEU A 45 -9.53 2.06 -31.94
N ALA A 46 -10.63 1.30 -32.00
CA ALA A 46 -11.19 0.61 -30.84
C ALA A 46 -10.34 -0.60 -30.42
N ALA A 47 -9.65 -1.25 -31.37
CA ALA A 47 -8.72 -2.34 -31.08
C ALA A 47 -7.42 -1.82 -30.45
N ILE A 48 -6.99 -0.61 -30.82
CA ILE A 48 -5.80 0.06 -30.27
C ILE A 48 -6.10 0.56 -28.85
N ASN A 49 -7.23 1.24 -28.66
CA ASN A 49 -7.67 1.78 -27.39
C ASN A 49 -8.43 0.76 -26.53
N ARG A 50 -8.00 -0.51 -26.57
CA ARG A 50 -8.54 -1.52 -25.66
C ARG A 50 -8.20 -1.10 -24.22
N PRO A 51 -9.15 -1.18 -23.27
CA PRO A 51 -8.85 -0.89 -21.87
C PRO A 51 -7.69 -1.78 -21.41
N ALA A 52 -6.80 -1.20 -20.60
CA ALA A 52 -5.62 -1.90 -20.10
C ALA A 52 -6.04 -3.25 -19.52
N ALA A 53 -5.38 -4.32 -19.97
CA ALA A 53 -5.66 -5.65 -19.45
C ALA A 53 -5.46 -5.64 -17.93
N GLU A 54 -6.46 -6.09 -17.18
CA GLU A 54 -6.35 -6.25 -15.73
C GLU A 54 -5.33 -7.35 -15.44
N VAL A 55 -4.07 -6.94 -15.21
CA VAL A 55 -3.01 -7.85 -14.79
C VAL A 55 -3.25 -8.17 -13.32
N THR A 56 -3.92 -9.28 -13.04
CA THR A 56 -4.05 -9.78 -11.67
C THR A 56 -2.71 -10.41 -11.27
N SER A 57 -1.83 -9.61 -10.68
CA SER A 57 -0.64 -10.13 -10.04
C SER A 57 -1.09 -10.92 -8.80
N LYS A 58 -0.97 -12.25 -8.84
CA LYS A 58 -1.20 -13.14 -7.68
C LYS A 58 -0.13 -13.00 -6.60
N VAL A 59 0.45 -11.81 -6.46
CA VAL A 59 1.41 -11.48 -5.41
C VAL A 59 0.60 -10.88 -4.30
N ASP A 60 0.47 -11.60 -3.19
CA ASP A 60 -0.14 -11.07 -1.98
C ASP A 60 0.82 -10.03 -1.39
N VAL A 61 0.53 -8.76 -1.68
CA VAL A 61 1.41 -7.61 -1.36
C VAL A 61 1.44 -7.35 0.16
N ASN A 62 0.49 -7.87 0.93
CA ASN A 62 0.32 -7.54 2.34
C ASN A 62 0.19 -8.78 3.23
N VAL A 63 1.12 -9.72 3.10
CA VAL A 63 1.20 -10.84 4.05
C VAL A 63 1.76 -10.32 5.38
N PRO A 64 1.01 -10.43 6.50
CA PRO A 64 1.50 -10.00 7.80
C PRO A 64 2.71 -10.85 8.22
N ARG A 65 3.77 -10.18 8.69
CA ARG A 65 4.98 -10.85 9.19
C ARG A 65 4.65 -11.68 10.41
N ARG A 66 5.09 -12.94 10.42
CA ARG A 66 4.92 -13.83 11.58
C ARG A 66 6.09 -13.63 12.55
N PRO A 67 5.86 -13.23 13.81
CA PRO A 67 6.93 -13.14 14.79
C PRO A 67 7.48 -14.54 15.13
N SER A 68 8.79 -14.64 15.28
CA SER A 68 9.46 -15.85 15.76
C SER A 68 9.37 -15.99 17.27
N PHE A 69 9.44 -14.86 17.98
CA PHE A 69 9.31 -14.77 19.42
C PHE A 69 8.46 -13.56 19.78
N HIS A 70 7.59 -13.74 20.77
CA HIS A 70 6.76 -12.69 21.31
C HIS A 70 6.63 -12.89 22.81
N GLU A 71 6.99 -11.86 23.57
CA GLU A 71 6.87 -11.86 25.02
C GLU A 71 6.36 -10.50 25.48
N VAL A 72 5.41 -10.53 26.41
CA VAL A 72 4.95 -9.34 27.13
C VAL A 72 5.33 -9.53 28.58
N SER A 73 6.25 -8.71 29.07
CA SER A 73 6.67 -8.75 30.47
C SER A 73 5.53 -8.29 31.38
N PRO A 74 5.50 -8.73 32.66
CA PRO A 74 4.54 -8.22 33.64
C PRO A 74 4.62 -6.71 33.87
N THR A 75 5.79 -6.12 33.58
CA THR A 75 6.01 -4.67 33.65
C THR A 75 5.40 -3.92 32.47
N GLY A 76 4.91 -4.61 31.44
CA GLY A 76 4.28 -4.05 30.25
C GLY A 76 5.24 -3.77 29.09
N THR A 77 6.46 -4.29 29.14
CA THR A 77 7.40 -4.22 28.01
C THR A 77 7.10 -5.38 27.05
N GLU A 78 6.81 -5.06 25.79
CA GLU A 78 6.57 -6.02 24.73
C GLU A 78 7.82 -6.18 23.87
N ILE A 79 8.24 -7.43 23.69
CA ILE A 79 9.39 -7.81 22.88
C ILE A 79 8.89 -8.70 21.75
N THR A 80 9.11 -8.26 20.52
CA THR A 80 8.72 -9.00 19.31
C THR A 80 9.94 -9.22 18.44
N GLU A 81 10.30 -10.48 18.22
CA GLU A 81 11.39 -10.87 17.33
C GLU A 81 10.84 -11.38 15.99
N TYR A 82 11.53 -11.03 14.91
CA TYR A 82 11.28 -11.53 13.57
C TYR A 82 12.54 -12.21 13.03
N ARG A 83 12.43 -13.50 12.74
CA ARG A 83 13.43 -14.31 12.03
C ARG A 83 12.91 -14.67 10.65
N ASP A 84 13.00 -13.71 9.73
CA ASP A 84 12.66 -13.95 8.34
C ASP A 84 13.82 -14.66 7.63
N LYS A 85 13.50 -15.64 6.77
CA LYS A 85 14.52 -16.37 6.02
C LYS A 85 15.27 -15.41 5.08
N GLY A 86 16.59 -15.38 5.20
CA GLY A 86 17.46 -14.54 4.36
C GLY A 86 17.54 -13.07 4.76
N LYS A 87 16.91 -12.67 5.87
CA LYS A 87 17.09 -11.35 6.47
C LYS A 87 17.78 -11.49 7.84
N PRO A 88 18.54 -10.47 8.27
CA PRO A 88 19.01 -10.41 9.64
C PRO A 88 17.83 -10.40 10.63
N VAL A 89 18.09 -10.87 11.84
CA VAL A 89 17.09 -10.84 12.92
C VAL A 89 16.74 -9.40 13.24
N GLU A 90 15.44 -9.13 13.38
CA GLU A 90 14.92 -7.85 13.81
C GLU A 90 14.17 -8.04 15.13
N ILE A 91 14.45 -7.20 16.11
CA ILE A 91 13.81 -7.21 17.43
C ILE A 91 13.18 -5.85 17.66
N ASN A 92 11.88 -5.82 17.89
CA ASN A 92 11.14 -4.63 18.29
C ASN A 92 10.88 -4.71 19.79
N VAL A 93 11.36 -3.72 20.53
CA VAL A 93 11.10 -3.58 21.97
C VAL A 93 10.23 -2.36 22.17
N HIS A 94 9.05 -2.56 22.71
CA HIS A 94 8.15 -1.50 23.17
C HIS A 94 8.16 -1.51 24.69
N SER A 95 8.74 -0.48 25.29
CA SER A 95 8.72 -0.31 26.74
C SER A 95 7.39 0.27 27.18
N ASN A 96 6.94 -0.13 28.37
CA ASN A 96 5.81 0.47 29.09
C ASN A 96 5.92 1.99 29.26
N PHE A 97 7.14 2.55 29.29
CA PHE A 97 7.37 3.99 29.39
C PHE A 97 7.22 4.73 28.04
N GLY A 98 6.71 4.07 27.00
CA GLY A 98 6.45 4.65 25.68
C GLY A 98 7.70 4.75 24.78
N THR A 99 8.84 4.24 25.21
CA THR A 99 10.03 4.14 24.35
C THR A 99 9.94 2.92 23.45
N ARG A 100 10.41 3.09 22.20
CA ARG A 100 10.48 2.01 21.23
C ARG A 100 11.88 1.94 20.67
N TYR A 101 12.47 0.75 20.72
CA TYR A 101 13.76 0.49 20.10
C TYR A 101 13.61 -0.67 19.12
N THR A 102 14.33 -0.55 18.01
CA THR A 102 14.45 -1.62 17.02
C THR A 102 15.91 -2.03 16.99
N MET A 103 16.18 -3.31 17.24
CA MET A 103 17.51 -3.88 17.17
C MET A 103 17.57 -4.81 15.96
N SER A 104 18.43 -4.51 15.00
CA SER A 104 18.74 -5.37 13.86
C SER A 104 20.24 -5.57 13.77
N ALA A 105 20.67 -6.64 13.09
CA ALA A 105 22.07 -6.70 12.69
C ALA A 105 22.40 -5.52 11.76
N PRO A 106 23.64 -5.01 11.79
CA PRO A 106 24.07 -3.99 10.85
C PRO A 106 23.94 -4.52 9.42
N ALA A 107 23.57 -3.64 8.49
CA ALA A 107 23.39 -3.98 7.08
C ALA A 107 24.71 -4.47 6.43
N ASP A 108 25.84 -3.95 6.92
CA ASP A 108 27.17 -4.35 6.50
C ASP A 108 27.95 -4.92 7.68
N THR A 109 28.40 -6.16 7.54
CA THR A 109 29.27 -6.85 8.50
C THR A 109 30.73 -6.90 8.04
N SER A 110 31.05 -6.21 6.94
CA SER A 110 32.41 -6.16 6.42
C SER A 110 33.37 -5.50 7.41
N PRO A 111 34.64 -5.95 7.46
CA PRO A 111 35.65 -5.31 8.29
C PRO A 111 35.91 -3.89 7.77
N GLN A 112 35.46 -2.89 8.53
CA GLN A 112 35.71 -1.49 8.23
C GLN A 112 37.09 -1.05 8.75
N VAL A 113 37.81 -0.26 7.95
CA VAL A 113 39.04 0.41 8.40
C VAL A 113 38.64 1.51 9.37
N ARG A 114 39.25 1.52 10.56
CA ARG A 114 39.02 2.54 11.58
C ARG A 114 39.34 3.95 11.06
N PRO A 115 38.53 4.98 11.38
CA PRO A 115 38.91 6.37 11.13
C PRO A 115 40.08 6.78 12.04
N ASN A 116 41.02 7.56 11.49
CA ASN A 116 42.12 8.12 12.30
C ASN A 116 41.55 9.10 13.33
N GLY A 117 41.85 8.88 14.61
CA GLY A 117 41.44 9.77 15.72
C GLY A 117 40.65 9.09 16.85
N THR A 118 40.15 7.87 16.65
CA THR A 118 39.42 7.12 17.69
C THR A 118 40.34 6.11 18.40
N PRO A 119 40.38 6.08 19.75
CA PRO A 119 41.18 5.08 20.47
C PRO A 119 40.73 3.65 20.13
N SER A 120 41.70 2.76 19.91
CA SER A 120 41.42 1.36 19.56
C SER A 120 40.79 0.62 20.73
N THR A 121 39.57 0.11 20.55
CA THR A 121 38.93 -0.81 21.50
C THR A 121 39.48 -2.23 21.44
N ARG A 122 40.43 -2.52 20.53
CA ARG A 122 41.06 -3.84 20.40
C ARG A 122 42.18 -3.98 21.42
N LEU A 123 42.14 -5.08 22.18
CA LEU A 123 43.24 -5.50 23.04
C LEU A 123 44.36 -6.14 22.21
N PRO A 124 45.63 -5.97 22.60
CA PRO A 124 46.73 -6.67 21.96
C PRO A 124 46.58 -8.18 22.17
N SER A 125 46.76 -8.97 21.10
CA SER A 125 46.92 -10.41 21.21
C SER A 125 48.32 -10.73 21.71
N ILE A 126 48.44 -11.49 22.80
CA ILE A 126 49.70 -12.06 23.29
C ILE A 126 49.83 -13.50 22.78
N ASN A 127 50.98 -13.84 22.20
CA ASN A 127 51.32 -15.21 21.84
C ASN A 127 51.96 -15.90 23.04
N LEU A 128 51.29 -16.90 23.61
CA LEU A 128 51.87 -17.76 24.63
C LEU A 128 52.75 -18.82 23.93
N ARG A 129 54.04 -18.88 24.30
CA ARG A 129 54.94 -19.98 23.93
C ARG A 129 55.00 -20.95 25.11
N TYR A 130 54.72 -22.22 24.85
CA TYR A 130 54.88 -23.32 25.82
C TYR A 130 56.18 -24.06 25.55
#